data_AF-A0A1A7BTZ0-F1
#
_entry.id   AF-A0A1A7BTZ0-F1
#
_cell.length_a   1.000
_cell.length_b   1.000
_cell.length_c   1.000
_cell.angle_alpha   90.00
_cell.angle_beta   90.00
_cell.angle_gamma   90.00
#
_symmetry.space_group_name_H-M   'P 1'
#
loop_
_entity.id
_entity.type
_entity.pdbx_description
1 polymer ?
#
loop_
_entity_poly.entity_id
_entity_poly.type
_entity_poly.pdbx_seq_one_letter_code
_entity_poly.pdbx_strand_id
1 'polypeptide(L)'
;MAFRYVELSREEARKLFPRTVGYVLSFSQCFAVDDDKGAVLACLGGKGSLAPERDEPPSYYNLSWDGHVYAACGHDKVAKDEDGYLTIFDLNLGIPAPLWHKEEEVLRLWRDAMQVLYSGMYGRDSRVRVNFAGRAG
;
A
#
# COMPACT_ATOMS: atom_id res chain seq x y z
N MET A 1 8.63 -2.70 -16.66
CA MET A 1 9.35 -1.90 -15.66
C MET A 1 8.72 -2.18 -14.30
N ALA A 2 9.48 -2.01 -13.21
CA ALA A 2 8.95 -2.11 -11.86
C ALA A 2 8.32 -0.78 -11.44
N PHE A 3 7.51 -0.78 -10.37
CA PHE A 3 6.96 0.43 -9.75
C PHE A 3 8.04 1.51 -9.55
N ARG A 4 7.65 2.79 -9.69
CA ARG A 4 8.45 3.96 -9.33
C ARG A 4 7.74 4.81 -8.28
N TYR A 5 8.51 5.42 -7.40
CA TYR A 5 8.01 6.38 -6.44
C TYR A 5 7.75 7.74 -7.11
N VAL A 6 6.63 8.38 -6.77
CA VAL A 6 6.33 9.74 -7.21
C VAL A 6 5.74 10.56 -6.07
N GLU A 7 6.08 11.84 -6.04
CA GLU A 7 5.41 12.86 -5.24
C GLU A 7 4.65 13.78 -6.18
N LEU A 8 3.35 13.95 -5.94
CA LEU A 8 2.45 14.69 -6.82
C LEU A 8 1.77 15.83 -6.08
N SER A 9 1.50 16.92 -6.80
CA SER A 9 0.57 17.94 -6.32
C SER A 9 -0.82 17.33 -6.11
N ARG A 10 -1.67 17.99 -5.30
CA ARG A 10 -3.05 17.52 -5.08
C ARG A 10 -3.86 17.41 -6.37
N GLU A 11 -3.60 18.25 -7.36
CA GLU A 11 -4.30 18.22 -8.64
C GLU A 11 -3.89 16.99 -9.47
N GLU A 12 -2.58 16.73 -9.57
CA GLU A 12 -2.05 15.55 -10.26
C GLU A 12 -2.48 14.25 -9.59
N ALA A 13 -2.42 14.21 -8.26
CA ALA A 13 -2.85 13.07 -7.45
C ALA A 13 -4.33 12.71 -7.72
N ARG A 14 -5.21 13.71 -7.86
CA ARG A 14 -6.62 13.51 -8.21
C ARG A 14 -6.84 13.02 -9.64
N LYS A 15 -5.96 13.41 -10.59
CA LYS A 15 -6.02 12.91 -11.98
C LYS A 15 -5.55 11.46 -12.04
N LEU A 16 -4.49 11.13 -11.30
CA LEU A 16 -3.89 9.80 -11.28
C LEU A 16 -4.75 8.78 -10.51
N PHE A 17 -5.37 9.21 -9.41
CA PHE A 17 -6.14 8.36 -8.51
C PHE A 17 -7.52 8.97 -8.23
N PRO A 18 -8.43 8.98 -9.21
CA PRO A 18 -9.68 9.75 -9.15
C PRO A 18 -10.73 9.18 -8.19
N ARG A 19 -10.55 7.93 -7.73
CA ARG A 19 -11.50 7.25 -6.84
C ARG A 19 -10.77 6.48 -5.76
N THR A 20 -11.23 6.62 -4.53
CA THR A 20 -10.77 5.86 -3.36
C THR A 20 -11.88 4.97 -2.83
N VAL A 21 -11.52 3.88 -2.16
CA VAL A 21 -12.42 2.94 -1.49
C VAL A 21 -11.98 2.81 -0.04
N GLY A 22 -12.94 2.90 0.89
CA GLY A 22 -12.70 2.81 2.32
C GLY A 22 -12.42 4.16 2.98
N TYR A 23 -11.84 4.13 4.18
CA TYR A 23 -11.54 5.33 4.96
C TYR A 23 -10.37 6.12 4.36
N VAL A 24 -10.54 7.44 4.27
CA VAL A 24 -9.49 8.38 3.88
C VAL A 24 -9.24 9.32 5.05
N LEU A 25 -8.16 9.10 5.78
CA LEU A 25 -7.77 9.92 6.94
C LEU A 25 -6.87 11.07 6.51
N SER A 26 -5.97 10.82 5.57
CA SER A 26 -5.14 11.82 4.91
C SER A 26 -4.74 11.30 3.54
N PHE A 27 -5.07 12.04 2.49
CA PHE A 27 -4.70 11.62 1.14
C PHE A 27 -3.23 11.98 0.88
N SER A 28 -2.35 10.97 0.90
CA SER A 28 -0.92 11.17 0.68
C SER A 28 -0.65 11.74 -0.71
N GLN A 29 0.41 12.56 -0.79
CA GLN A 29 0.96 13.04 -2.06
C GLN A 29 1.99 12.07 -2.65
N CYS A 30 2.30 10.99 -1.93
CA CYS A 30 3.26 9.97 -2.29
C CYS A 30 2.56 8.74 -2.88
N PHE A 31 3.03 8.27 -4.03
CA PHE A 31 2.48 7.11 -4.73
C PHE A 31 3.58 6.17 -5.19
N ALA A 32 3.24 4.90 -5.36
CA ALA A 32 4.02 3.99 -6.20
C ALA A 32 3.23 3.73 -7.49
N VAL A 33 3.87 3.95 -8.64
CA VAL A 33 3.24 3.87 -9.97
C VAL A 33 3.98 2.87 -10.84
N ASP A 34 3.25 1.93 -11.44
CA ASP A 34 3.72 1.07 -12.52
C ASP A 34 2.95 1.46 -13.79
N ASP A 35 3.59 2.28 -14.63
CA ASP A 35 2.99 2.79 -15.87
C ASP A 35 2.74 1.67 -16.89
N ASP A 36 3.54 0.59 -16.89
CA ASP A 36 3.41 -0.52 -17.84
C ASP A 36 2.20 -1.40 -17.51
N LYS A 37 1.95 -1.63 -16.22
CA LYS A 37 0.77 -2.39 -15.75
C LYS A 37 -0.45 -1.52 -15.49
N GLY A 38 -0.31 -0.20 -15.52
CA GLY A 38 -1.35 0.74 -15.13
C GLY A 38 -1.76 0.58 -13.66
N ALA A 39 -0.81 0.26 -12.78
CA ALA A 39 -1.05 0.05 -11.36
C ALA A 39 -0.58 1.24 -10.53
N VAL A 40 -1.38 1.66 -9.56
CA VAL A 40 -1.05 2.80 -8.68
C VAL A 40 -1.39 2.46 -7.25
N LEU A 41 -0.44 2.62 -6.33
CA LEU A 41 -0.66 2.49 -4.89
C LEU A 41 -0.66 3.87 -4.24
N ALA A 42 -1.68 4.12 -3.41
CA ALA A 42 -1.82 5.33 -2.62
C ALA A 42 -1.97 5.01 -1.12
N CYS A 43 -1.30 5.79 -0.27
CA CYS A 43 -1.55 5.80 1.17
C CYS A 43 -2.64 6.81 1.51
N LEU A 44 -3.65 6.35 2.25
CA LEU A 44 -4.83 7.11 2.67
C LEU A 44 -4.73 7.55 4.14
N GLY A 45 -3.53 7.48 4.71
CA GLY A 45 -3.22 7.94 6.06
C GLY A 45 -3.59 6.94 7.14
N GLY A 46 -3.49 7.39 8.39
CA GLY A 46 -3.57 6.56 9.59
C GLY A 46 -2.24 6.52 10.33
N LYS A 47 -2.17 5.70 11.38
CA LYS A 47 -0.96 5.53 12.21
C LYS A 47 -0.69 4.05 12.47
N GLY A 48 -0.62 3.27 11.40
CA GLY A 48 -0.38 1.82 11.47
C GLY A 48 0.90 1.42 12.20
N SER A 49 1.88 2.33 12.29
CA SER A 49 3.14 2.13 13.01
C SER A 49 3.02 2.24 14.53
N LEU A 50 1.88 2.70 15.05
CA LEU A 50 1.62 2.77 16.49
C LEU A 50 0.92 1.49 16.97
N ALA A 51 1.23 1.11 18.21
CA ALA A 51 0.62 -0.05 18.84
C ALA A 51 -0.92 0.13 18.93
N PRO A 52 -1.71 -0.92 18.60
CA PRO A 52 -3.18 -0.86 18.64
C PRO A 52 -3.76 -0.44 20.01
N GLU A 53 -3.04 -0.71 21.10
CA GLU A 53 -3.41 -0.37 22.48
C GLU A 53 -3.55 1.13 22.75
N ARG A 54 -3.19 1.98 21.78
CA ARG A 54 -3.33 3.44 21.84
C ARG A 54 -4.60 3.97 21.15
N ASP A 55 -5.52 3.09 20.75
CA ASP A 55 -6.76 3.41 20.01
C ASP A 55 -6.53 4.19 18.70
N GLU A 56 -5.32 4.11 18.14
CA GLU A 56 -4.97 4.81 16.91
C GLU A 56 -5.34 3.95 15.68
N PRO A 57 -5.90 4.57 14.62
CA PRO A 57 -6.38 3.81 13.47
C PRO A 57 -5.23 3.17 12.68
N PRO A 58 -5.46 2.00 12.06
CA PRO A 58 -4.50 1.40 11.14
C PRO A 58 -4.20 2.36 9.99
N SER A 59 -3.11 2.10 9.27
CA SER A 59 -2.88 2.78 8.00
C SER A 59 -3.78 2.19 6.92
N TYR A 60 -4.38 3.04 6.10
CA TYR A 60 -5.27 2.66 4.99
C TYR A 60 -4.58 2.88 3.65
N TYR A 61 -4.85 2.00 2.71
CA TYR A 61 -4.20 2.00 1.40
C TYR A 61 -5.18 1.60 0.30
N ASN A 62 -4.96 2.12 -0.90
CA ASN A 62 -5.65 1.66 -2.11
C ASN A 62 -4.64 1.36 -3.21
N LEU A 63 -4.79 0.19 -3.83
CA LEU A 63 -4.12 -0.18 -5.07
C LEU A 63 -5.16 -0.12 -6.20
N SER A 64 -4.99 0.79 -7.16
CA SER A 64 -5.76 0.77 -8.40
C SER A 64 -5.03 -0.05 -9.45
N TRP A 65 -5.72 -1.00 -10.06
CA TRP A 65 -5.18 -1.81 -11.15
C TRP A 65 -6.33 -2.48 -11.91
N ASP A 66 -6.20 -2.58 -13.23
CA ASP A 66 -7.13 -3.26 -14.13
C ASP A 66 -8.61 -2.82 -13.94
N GLY A 67 -8.82 -1.52 -13.82
CA GLY A 67 -10.15 -0.92 -13.63
C GLY A 67 -10.74 -1.09 -12.22
N HIS A 68 -10.02 -1.73 -11.30
CA HIS A 68 -10.46 -1.96 -9.92
C HIS A 68 -9.64 -1.18 -8.91
N VAL A 69 -10.19 -1.02 -7.71
CA VAL A 69 -9.51 -0.49 -6.54
C VAL A 69 -9.57 -1.53 -5.44
N TYR A 70 -8.40 -2.05 -5.06
CA TYR A 70 -8.22 -2.99 -3.97
C TYR A 70 -7.88 -2.21 -2.72
N ALA A 71 -8.72 -2.33 -1.68
CA ALA A 71 -8.51 -1.64 -0.42
C ALA A 71 -7.81 -2.57 0.58
N ALA A 72 -6.80 -2.04 1.26
CA ALA A 72 -6.17 -2.71 2.38
C ALA A 72 -6.02 -1.76 3.56
N CYS A 73 -6.05 -2.30 4.77
CA CYS A 73 -5.64 -1.57 5.96
C CYS A 73 -4.73 -2.46 6.80
N GLY A 74 -3.84 -1.87 7.60
CA GLY A 74 -2.98 -2.68 8.45
C GLY A 74 -2.07 -1.89 9.35
N HIS A 75 -1.35 -2.65 10.17
CA HIS A 75 -0.31 -2.15 11.04
C HIS A 75 1.05 -2.51 10.47
N ASP A 76 2.05 -1.71 10.83
CA ASP A 76 3.42 -1.97 10.49
C ASP A 76 4.30 -1.96 11.75
N LYS A 77 5.37 -2.75 11.68
CA LYS A 77 6.40 -2.79 12.71
C LYS A 77 7.77 -2.80 12.06
N VAL A 78 8.73 -2.20 12.74
CA VAL A 78 10.13 -2.24 12.31
C VAL A 78 10.87 -3.26 13.17
N ALA A 79 11.47 -4.24 12.52
CA ALA A 79 12.38 -5.20 13.14
C ALA A 79 13.81 -4.89 12.72
N LYS A 80 14.78 -5.20 13.58
CA LYS A 80 16.19 -5.21 13.22
C LYS A 80 16.61 -6.64 12.91
N ASP A 81 17.31 -6.85 11.80
CA ASP A 81 17.91 -8.14 11.43
C ASP A 81 19.35 -7.97 10.94
N GLU A 82 19.93 -9.02 10.38
CA GLU A 82 21.34 -9.07 9.95
C GLU A 82 21.67 -8.04 8.87
N ASP A 83 20.71 -7.67 8.01
CA ASP A 83 20.90 -6.69 6.93
C ASP A 83 20.43 -5.27 7.32
N GLY A 84 20.11 -5.04 8.60
CA GLY A 84 19.71 -3.73 9.11
C GLY A 84 18.26 -3.71 9.60
N TYR A 85 17.42 -2.87 8.99
CA TYR A 85 16.02 -2.70 9.40
C TYR A 85 15.07 -3.30 8.36
N LEU A 86 14.01 -3.94 8.85
CA LEU A 86 12.92 -4.52 8.07
C LEU A 86 11.60 -3.91 8.53
N THR A 87 10.88 -3.26 7.62
CA THR A 87 9.49 -2.86 7.89
C THR A 87 8.56 -4.01 7.48
N ILE A 88 7.77 -4.51 8.43
CA ILE A 88 6.84 -5.62 8.22
C ILE A 88 5.42 -5.06 8.32
N PHE A 89 4.64 -5.22 7.26
CA PHE A 89 3.22 -4.89 7.22
C PHE A 89 2.38 -6.13 7.40
N ASP A 90 1.39 -6.04 8.26
CA ASP A 90 0.33 -7.02 8.40
C ASP A 90 -0.95 -6.38 7.85
N LEU A 91 -1.18 -6.55 6.54
CA LEU A 91 -2.30 -5.93 5.82
C LEU A 91 -3.51 -6.86 5.80
N ASN A 92 -4.68 -6.33 6.15
CA ASN A 92 -5.96 -6.92 5.81
C ASN A 92 -6.39 -6.43 4.43
N LEU A 93 -6.47 -7.35 3.47
CA LEU A 93 -6.78 -7.06 2.07
C LEU A 93 -8.07 -7.78 1.67
N GLY A 94 -9.06 -7.02 1.22
CA GLY A 94 -10.27 -7.57 0.61
C GLY A 94 -10.13 -7.70 -0.91
N ILE A 95 -10.18 -8.93 -1.43
CA ILE A 95 -10.32 -9.20 -2.87
C ILE A 95 -11.73 -9.76 -3.13
N PRO A 96 -12.58 -9.07 -3.90
CA PRO A 96 -13.91 -9.57 -4.25
C PRO A 96 -13.87 -10.93 -4.93
N ALA A 97 -14.84 -11.81 -4.63
CA ALA A 97 -14.90 -13.17 -5.18
C ALA A 97 -14.75 -13.29 -6.72
N PRO A 98 -15.38 -12.42 -7.53
CA PRO A 98 -15.17 -12.44 -8.98
C PRO A 98 -13.71 -12.24 -9.43
N LEU A 99 -12.86 -11.68 -8.56
CA LEU A 99 -11.47 -11.33 -8.84
C LEU A 99 -10.45 -12.27 -8.19
N TRP A 100 -10.87 -13.35 -7.51
CA TRP A 100 -9.93 -14.31 -6.89
C TRP A 100 -8.97 -14.95 -7.88
N HIS A 101 -9.36 -15.11 -9.14
CA HIS A 101 -8.47 -15.60 -10.19
C HIS A 101 -7.26 -14.69 -10.46
N LYS A 102 -7.28 -13.44 -9.97
CA LYS A 102 -6.17 -12.48 -10.04
C LYS A 102 -5.40 -12.34 -8.72
N GLU A 103 -5.76 -13.10 -7.68
CA GLU A 103 -5.24 -12.92 -6.33
C GLU A 103 -3.71 -12.87 -6.30
N GLU A 104 -3.04 -13.87 -6.87
CA GLU A 104 -1.56 -13.93 -6.83
C GLU A 104 -0.91 -12.70 -7.47
N GLU A 105 -1.47 -12.19 -8.57
CA GLU A 105 -0.97 -10.99 -9.22
C GLU A 105 -1.23 -9.74 -8.37
N VAL A 106 -2.42 -9.61 -7.77
CA VAL A 106 -2.74 -8.52 -6.84
C VAL A 106 -1.79 -8.53 -5.65
N LEU A 107 -1.54 -9.69 -5.04
CA LEU A 107 -0.61 -9.83 -3.91
C LEU A 107 0.83 -9.46 -4.29
N ARG A 108 1.27 -9.80 -5.50
CA ARG A 108 2.58 -9.39 -6.02
C ARG A 108 2.65 -7.87 -6.19
N LEU A 109 1.64 -7.26 -6.82
CA LEU A 109 1.57 -5.82 -7.00
C LEU A 109 1.62 -5.06 -5.67
N TRP A 110 0.90 -5.55 -4.65
CA TRP A 110 0.96 -4.98 -3.31
C TRP A 110 2.36 -5.01 -2.70
N ARG A 111 3.07 -6.16 -2.80
CA ARG A 111 4.44 -6.28 -2.28
C ARG A 111 5.39 -5.31 -2.96
N ASP A 112 5.38 -5.30 -4.29
CA ASP A 112 6.28 -4.47 -5.10
C ASP A 112 6.01 -2.98 -4.89
N ALA A 113 4.73 -2.59 -4.87
CA ALA A 113 4.32 -1.20 -4.67
C ALA A 113 4.63 -0.71 -3.25
N MET A 114 4.40 -1.52 -2.22
CA MET A 114 4.72 -1.15 -0.82
C MET A 114 6.22 -0.96 -0.61
N GLN A 115 7.04 -1.85 -1.19
CA GLN A 115 8.50 -1.73 -1.18
C GLN A 115 8.93 -0.37 -1.76
N VAL A 116 8.40 -0.01 -2.94
CA VAL A 116 8.74 1.25 -3.62
C VAL A 116 8.22 2.47 -2.86
N LEU A 117 6.96 2.43 -2.40
CA LEU A 117 6.34 3.54 -1.69
C LEU A 117 7.12 3.89 -0.42
N TYR A 118 7.42 2.89 0.42
CA TYR A 118 8.12 3.14 1.68
C TYR A 118 9.59 3.51 1.45
N SER A 119 10.26 2.88 0.47
CA SER A 119 11.63 3.27 0.15
C SER A 119 11.73 4.73 -0.31
N GLY A 120 10.77 5.17 -1.12
CA GLY A 120 10.66 6.56 -1.55
C GLY A 120 10.37 7.51 -0.39
N MET A 121 9.36 7.21 0.44
CA MET A 121 9.00 8.05 1.60
C MET A 121 10.13 8.25 2.61
N TYR A 122 11.02 7.26 2.78
CA TYR A 122 12.17 7.36 3.68
C TYR A 122 13.47 7.77 2.98
N GLY A 123 13.44 8.00 1.65
CA GLY A 123 14.62 8.37 0.86
C GLY A 123 15.75 7.34 0.91
N ARG A 124 15.44 6.07 1.18
CA ARG A 124 16.41 4.97 1.28
C ARG A 124 15.76 3.65 0.89
N ASP A 125 16.54 2.75 0.33
CA ASP A 125 16.05 1.39 0.06
C ASP A 125 15.69 0.73 1.40
N SER A 126 14.39 0.59 1.64
CA SER A 126 13.85 0.11 2.90
C SER A 126 13.35 -1.29 2.64
N ARG A 127 13.98 -2.32 3.21
CA ARG A 127 13.46 -3.68 3.04
C ARG A 127 12.06 -3.75 3.65
N VAL A 128 11.09 -4.16 2.83
CA VAL A 128 9.68 -4.29 3.21
C VAL A 128 9.24 -5.74 3.09
N ARG A 129 8.52 -6.23 4.09
CA ARG A 129 7.77 -7.49 4.02
C ARG A 129 6.28 -7.19 4.17
N VAL A 130 5.47 -7.72 3.27
CA VAL A 130 4.00 -7.59 3.35
C VAL A 130 3.38 -8.96 3.58
N ASN A 131 2.73 -9.09 4.72
CA ASN A 131 1.87 -10.21 5.07
C ASN A 131 0.42 -9.81 4.85
N PHE A 132 -0.41 -10.76 4.41
CA PHE A 132 -1.83 -10.55 4.19
C PHE A 132 -2.63 -11.35 5.22
N ALA A 133 -3.23 -10.65 6.18
CA ALA A 133 -4.11 -11.20 7.22
C ALA A 133 -5.57 -11.17 6.75
N GLY A 134 -6.40 -12.12 7.21
CA GLY A 134 -7.83 -12.12 6.91
C GLY A 134 -8.14 -12.49 5.45
N ARG A 135 -7.91 -13.76 5.09
CA ARG A 135 -8.49 -14.37 3.89
C ARG A 135 -9.99 -14.57 4.09
N ALA A 136 -10.76 -13.48 4.04
CA ALA A 136 -12.22 -13.56 4.05
C ALA A 136 -12.72 -13.27 2.64
N GLY A 137 -12.90 -14.36 1.91
CA GLY A 137 -13.75 -14.41 0.74
C GLY A 137 -15.22 -14.52 1.11
#